data_AF-A0A1B7MDS0-F1
#
_entry.id   AF-A0A1B7MDS0-F1
#
_cell.length_a   1.000
_cell.length_b   1.000
_cell.length_c   1.000
_cell.angle_alpha   90.00
_cell.angle_beta   90.00
_cell.angle_gamma   90.00
#
_symmetry.space_group_name_H-M   'P 1'
#
loop_
_entity.id
_entity.type
_entity.pdbx_description
1 polymer ?
#
loop_
_entity_poly.entity_id
_entity_poly.type
_entity_poly.pdbx_seq_one_letter_code
_entity_poly.pdbx_strand_id
1 'polypeptide(L)'
;MANSINTGKKKALLIAVQSVLGGLFLPLPHAHEDAQLLKSLLIEKFDYPEANIVLMMDDKQLPKHLWPTRKNILKQITNMVSGASANDQFFFYYSGHGNQTTCEHHTETDGKDEVIYTYMGDHIIDNTLKKRLVKPLPRGSKLFALWDSCHSDTILDLDHHKCNKLHSGCIGAGTRRKSFQQLVDNLHHVVVQRNRR
;
A
#
# COMPACT_ATOMS: atom_id res chain seq x y z
N MET A 1 7.32 -36.88 -13.94
CA MET A 1 7.72 -35.50 -14.27
C MET A 1 7.06 -34.59 -13.26
N ALA A 2 7.84 -33.90 -12.42
CA ALA A 2 7.28 -33.00 -11.41
C ALA A 2 6.60 -31.82 -12.11
N ASN A 3 5.29 -31.70 -11.92
CA ASN A 3 4.52 -30.55 -12.39
C ASN A 3 4.95 -29.36 -11.51
N SER A 4 5.93 -28.59 -11.97
CA SER A 4 6.35 -27.37 -11.28
C SER A 4 5.19 -26.39 -11.37
N ILE A 5 4.34 -26.40 -10.33
CA ILE A 5 3.31 -25.38 -10.16
C ILE A 5 4.09 -24.07 -10.12
N ASN A 6 3.96 -23.25 -11.16
CA ASN A 6 4.61 -21.96 -11.24
C ASN A 6 4.04 -21.07 -10.13
N THR A 7 4.69 -21.09 -8.97
CA THR A 7 4.39 -20.25 -7.83
C THR A 7 4.94 -18.87 -8.18
N GLY A 8 4.06 -17.98 -8.64
CA GLY A 8 4.44 -16.63 -9.05
C GLY A 8 5.21 -15.88 -7.96
N LYS A 9 5.99 -14.88 -8.37
CA LYS A 9 6.89 -14.13 -7.49
C LYS A 9 6.09 -13.28 -6.50
N LYS A 10 6.57 -13.21 -5.26
CA LYS A 10 6.06 -12.30 -4.23
C LYS A 10 7.00 -11.09 -4.12
N LYS A 11 6.46 -9.87 -4.30
CA LYS A 11 7.20 -8.60 -4.15
C LYS A 11 6.40 -7.62 -3.30
N ALA A 12 7.10 -6.88 -2.43
CA ALA A 12 6.46 -5.86 -1.60
C ALA A 12 7.18 -4.51 -1.66
N LEU A 13 6.40 -3.44 -1.58
CA LEU A 13 6.87 -2.08 -1.40
C LEU A 13 6.14 -1.48 -0.20
N LEU A 14 6.89 -1.14 0.83
CA LEU A 14 6.40 -0.55 2.07
C LEU A 14 6.96 0.87 2.18
N ILE A 15 6.07 1.86 2.27
CA ILE A 15 6.43 3.27 2.29
C ILE A 15 5.87 3.86 3.58
N ALA A 16 6.76 4.36 4.45
CA ALA A 16 6.37 5.09 5.64
C ALA A 16 6.93 6.51 5.60
N VAL A 17 6.03 7.49 5.72
CA VAL A 17 6.35 8.92 5.78
C VAL A 17 5.99 9.40 7.19
N GLN A 18 6.99 9.46 8.07
CA GLN A 18 6.80 9.93 9.44
C GLN A 18 6.75 11.46 9.48
N SER A 19 7.59 12.15 8.72
CA SER A 19 7.67 13.60 8.71
C SER A 19 7.51 14.16 7.30
N VAL A 20 6.86 15.31 7.20
CA VAL A 20 6.74 16.08 5.95
C VAL A 20 7.49 17.40 6.13
N LEU A 21 8.43 17.68 5.22
CA LEU A 21 9.19 18.93 5.24
C LEU A 21 8.26 20.13 5.05
N GLY A 22 8.64 21.26 5.67
CA GLY A 22 7.87 22.51 5.60
C GLY A 22 6.84 22.68 6.72
N GLY A 23 6.71 21.71 7.64
CA GLY A 23 5.87 21.85 8.83
C GLY A 23 4.37 21.91 8.55
N LEU A 24 3.95 21.50 7.35
CA LEU A 24 2.54 21.47 6.95
C LEU A 24 1.71 20.47 7.79
N PHE A 25 2.37 19.43 8.31
CA PHE A 25 1.74 18.38 9.10
C PHE A 25 2.55 18.03 10.35
N LEU A 26 1.86 17.54 11.37
CA LEU A 26 2.51 16.95 12.55
C LEU A 26 3.15 15.59 12.19
N PRO A 27 4.28 15.23 12.80
CA PRO A 27 4.88 13.93 12.60
C PRO A 27 3.96 12.76 13.01
N LEU A 28 4.09 11.62 12.33
CA LEU A 28 3.38 10.37 12.60
C LEU A 28 4.35 9.37 13.26
N PRO A 29 4.49 9.37 14.59
CA PRO A 29 5.61 8.72 15.28
C PRO A 29 5.68 7.20 15.14
N HIS A 30 4.59 6.53 14.74
CA HIS A 30 4.53 5.07 14.62
C HIS A 30 4.65 4.57 13.17
N ALA A 31 4.62 5.46 12.17
CA ALA A 31 4.61 5.05 10.76
C ALA A 31 5.81 4.16 10.38
N HIS A 32 7.00 4.47 10.92
CA HIS A 32 8.20 3.64 10.70
C HIS A 32 8.10 2.29 11.39
N GLU A 33 7.61 2.25 12.63
CA GLU A 33 7.45 1.01 13.40
C GLU A 33 6.42 0.07 12.75
N ASP A 34 5.28 0.62 12.32
CA ASP A 34 4.22 -0.14 11.64
C ASP A 34 4.73 -0.78 10.34
N ALA A 35 5.50 -0.04 9.54
CA ALA A 35 6.11 -0.56 8.32
C ALA A 35 7.15 -1.66 8.59
N GLN A 36 7.94 -1.54 9.65
CA GLN A 36 8.90 -2.56 10.07
C GLN A 36 8.19 -3.84 10.55
N LEU A 37 7.16 -3.71 11.38
CA LEU A 37 6.35 -4.83 11.85
C LEU A 37 5.67 -5.55 10.67
N LEU A 38 5.13 -4.79 9.71
CA LEU A 38 4.53 -5.35 8.52
C LEU A 38 5.55 -6.07 7.62
N LYS A 39 6.77 -5.52 7.49
CA LYS A 39 7.88 -6.21 6.80
C LYS A 39 8.14 -7.59 7.45
N SER A 40 8.30 -7.63 8.77
CA SER A 40 8.55 -8.88 9.50
C SER A 40 7.40 -9.88 9.31
N LEU A 41 6.15 -9.40 9.39
CA LEU A 41 4.97 -10.22 9.17
C LEU A 41 4.93 -10.85 7.75
N LEU A 42 5.24 -10.06 6.72
CA LEU A 42 5.28 -10.53 5.33
C LEU A 42 6.32 -11.63 5.12
N ILE A 43 7.48 -11.50 5.76
CA ILE A 43 8.55 -12.50 5.70
C ILE A 43 8.14 -13.77 6.46
N GLU A 44 7.72 -13.63 7.72
CA GLU A 44 7.53 -14.75 8.64
C GLU A 44 6.25 -15.55 8.40
N LYS A 45 5.18 -14.91 7.91
CA LYS A 45 3.84 -15.53 7.81
C LYS A 45 3.31 -15.63 6.39
N PHE A 46 3.82 -14.81 5.48
CA PHE A 46 3.32 -14.75 4.11
C PHE A 46 4.37 -15.12 3.07
N ASP A 47 5.53 -15.63 3.48
CA ASP A 47 6.63 -16.12 2.64
C ASP A 47 7.08 -15.12 1.57
N TYR A 48 7.09 -13.82 1.89
CA TYR A 48 7.73 -12.83 1.02
C TYR A 48 9.24 -12.91 1.21
N PRO A 49 10.04 -13.20 0.16
CA PRO A 49 11.48 -13.17 0.27
C PRO A 49 11.95 -11.77 0.66
N GLU A 50 12.80 -11.64 1.67
CA GLU A 50 13.27 -10.33 2.13
C GLU A 50 13.91 -9.51 1.00
N ALA A 51 14.66 -10.16 0.11
CA ALA A 51 15.27 -9.54 -1.07
C ALA A 51 14.26 -8.92 -2.06
N ASN A 52 12.99 -9.32 -1.98
CA ASN A 52 11.90 -8.80 -2.81
C ASN A 52 11.03 -7.77 -2.06
N ILE A 53 11.41 -7.38 -0.84
CA ILE A 53 10.72 -6.34 -0.06
C ILE A 53 11.57 -5.07 -0.07
N VAL A 54 11.00 -3.98 -0.54
CA VAL A 54 11.59 -2.65 -0.45
C VAL A 54 10.89 -1.88 0.68
N LEU A 55 11.66 -1.46 1.68
CA LEU A 55 11.19 -0.60 2.77
C LEU A 55 11.75 0.81 2.56
N MET A 56 10.86 1.79 2.46
CA MET A 56 11.16 3.20 2.30
C MET A 56 10.73 3.97 3.54
N MET A 57 11.65 4.69 4.17
CA MET A 57 11.38 5.52 5.35
C MET A 57 12.25 6.78 5.33
N ASP A 58 11.74 7.88 5.87
CA ASP A 58 12.47 9.11 6.14
C ASP A 58 13.36 9.02 7.40
N ASP A 59 14.14 7.93 7.48
CA ASP A 59 15.08 7.65 8.58
C ASP A 59 16.52 8.00 8.15
N LYS A 60 17.25 8.69 9.02
CA LYS A 60 18.67 9.05 8.85
C LYS A 60 19.59 7.83 8.73
N GLN A 61 19.17 6.67 9.24
CA GLN A 61 19.93 5.41 9.13
C GLN A 61 19.79 4.77 7.75
N LEU A 62 18.75 5.11 6.99
CA LEU A 62 18.55 4.60 5.63
C LEU A 62 19.27 5.45 4.58
N PRO A 63 19.78 4.82 3.51
CA PRO A 63 20.37 5.56 2.39
C PRO A 63 19.31 6.42 1.69
N LYS A 64 19.73 7.59 1.18
CA LYS A 64 18.84 8.61 0.59
C LYS A 64 17.99 8.13 -0.59
N HIS A 65 18.38 7.05 -1.26
CA HIS A 65 17.58 6.47 -2.36
C HIS A 65 16.35 5.69 -1.86
N LEU A 66 16.27 5.38 -0.56
CA LEU A 66 15.11 4.78 0.10
C LEU A 66 14.25 5.81 0.83
N TRP A 67 14.65 7.08 0.84
CA TRP A 67 13.82 8.14 1.41
C TRP A 67 12.59 8.36 0.53
N PRO A 68 11.38 8.51 1.12
CA PRO A 68 10.12 8.60 0.39
C PRO A 68 9.92 9.99 -0.21
N THR A 69 10.76 10.34 -1.18
CA THR A 69 10.56 11.47 -2.10
C THR A 69 9.69 11.03 -3.27
N ARG A 70 8.98 11.95 -3.92
CA ARG A 70 8.17 11.64 -5.12
C ARG A 70 8.93 10.86 -6.18
N LYS A 71 10.17 11.28 -6.47
CA LYS A 71 11.04 10.60 -7.45
C LYS A 71 11.33 9.15 -7.04
N ASN A 72 11.69 8.92 -5.77
CA ASN A 72 12.03 7.59 -5.28
C ASN A 72 10.81 6.68 -5.20
N ILE A 73 9.66 7.18 -4.73
CA ILE A 73 8.40 6.43 -4.65
C ILE A 73 8.01 5.92 -6.05
N LEU A 74 7.94 6.82 -7.04
CA LEU A 74 7.56 6.45 -8.41
C LEU A 74 8.57 5.48 -9.04
N LYS A 75 9.86 5.63 -8.73
CA LYS A 75 10.90 4.69 -9.17
C LYS A 75 10.68 3.31 -8.58
N GLN A 76 10.41 3.20 -7.28
CA GLN A 76 10.22 1.90 -6.62
C GLN A 76 8.91 1.24 -7.02
N ILE A 77 7.83 1.99 -7.26
CA ILE A 77 6.61 1.46 -7.87
C ILE A 77 6.93 0.82 -9.23
N THR A 78 7.69 1.53 -10.08
CA THR A 78 8.09 1.02 -11.40
C THR A 78 8.93 -0.24 -11.28
N ASN A 79 9.89 -0.28 -10.34
CA ASN A 79 10.73 -1.46 -10.09
C ASN A 79 9.92 -2.66 -9.59
N MET A 80 8.97 -2.41 -8.69
CA MET A 80 8.10 -3.43 -8.10
C MET A 80 7.32 -4.15 -9.20
N VAL A 81 6.64 -3.40 -10.07
CA VAL A 81 5.79 -3.97 -11.15
C VAL A 81 6.59 -4.40 -12.39
N SER A 82 7.89 -4.08 -12.47
CA SER A 82 8.74 -4.46 -13.60
C SER A 82 8.87 -5.99 -13.70
N GLY A 83 8.66 -6.51 -14.92
CA GLY A 83 8.69 -7.94 -15.20
C GLY A 83 7.59 -8.74 -14.51
N ALA A 84 6.46 -8.10 -14.16
CA ALA A 84 5.30 -8.78 -13.60
C ALA A 84 4.75 -9.83 -14.57
N SER A 85 4.38 -10.99 -14.03
CA SER A 85 3.80 -12.12 -14.74
C SER A 85 2.48 -12.56 -14.11
N ALA A 86 1.73 -13.41 -14.80
CA ALA A 86 0.58 -14.09 -14.21
C ALA A 86 1.01 -14.89 -12.96
N ASN A 87 0.12 -14.98 -11.97
CA ASN A 87 0.31 -15.59 -10.65
C ASN A 87 1.27 -14.86 -9.69
N ASP A 88 1.95 -13.79 -10.13
CA ASP A 88 2.73 -12.94 -9.22
C ASP A 88 1.81 -12.26 -8.19
N GLN A 89 2.36 -12.01 -7.00
CA GLN A 89 1.69 -11.35 -5.89
C GLN A 89 2.48 -10.12 -5.46
N PHE A 90 1.77 -9.02 -5.38
CA PHE A 90 2.29 -7.71 -5.08
C PHE A 90 1.66 -7.23 -3.78
N PHE A 91 2.47 -6.72 -2.87
CA PHE A 91 2.01 -6.07 -1.65
C PHE A 91 2.49 -4.62 -1.63
N PHE A 92 1.56 -3.67 -1.55
CA PHE A 92 1.85 -2.26 -1.48
C PHE A 92 1.33 -1.73 -0.15
N TYR A 93 2.18 -1.06 0.61
CA TYR A 93 1.79 -0.40 1.85
C TYR A 93 2.25 1.05 1.82
N TYR A 94 1.35 1.93 2.22
CA TYR A 94 1.68 3.32 2.48
C TYR A 94 1.13 3.73 3.85
N SER A 95 2.00 4.29 4.68
CA SER A 95 1.65 5.00 5.91
C SER A 95 2.17 6.42 5.85
N GLY A 96 1.30 7.40 6.07
CA GLY A 96 1.66 8.80 5.91
C GLY A 96 0.45 9.72 5.83
N HIS A 97 0.71 11.01 5.56
CA HIS A 97 -0.34 11.99 5.37
C HIS A 97 -1.02 11.82 4.01
N GLY A 98 -2.35 11.79 4.02
CA GLY A 98 -3.21 11.84 2.84
C GLY A 98 -4.10 13.08 2.88
N ASN A 99 -4.54 13.55 1.72
CA ASN A 99 -5.54 14.62 1.62
C ASN A 99 -6.36 14.47 0.33
N GLN A 100 -7.39 15.29 0.18
CA GLN A 100 -8.17 15.41 -1.05
C GLN A 100 -7.82 16.72 -1.76
N THR A 101 -7.58 16.66 -3.07
CA THR A 101 -7.47 17.83 -3.95
C THR A 101 -8.70 17.93 -4.86
N THR A 102 -8.97 19.10 -5.42
CA THR A 102 -10.07 19.25 -6.37
C THR A 102 -9.73 18.49 -7.66
N CYS A 103 -10.62 17.63 -8.14
CA CYS A 103 -10.41 16.87 -9.37
C CYS A 103 -10.52 17.80 -10.59
N GLU A 104 -9.41 18.02 -11.30
CA GLU A 104 -9.41 18.85 -12.52
C GLU A 104 -9.98 18.10 -13.73
N HIS A 105 -10.00 16.77 -13.69
CA HIS A 105 -10.33 15.92 -14.83
C HIS A 105 -11.75 15.35 -14.79
N HIS A 106 -12.53 15.64 -13.74
CA HIS A 106 -13.91 15.19 -13.55
C HIS A 106 -14.09 13.66 -13.72
N THR A 107 -13.05 12.88 -13.44
CA THR A 107 -13.09 11.42 -13.57
C THR A 107 -13.80 10.73 -12.41
N GLU A 108 -14.03 11.45 -11.31
CA GLU A 108 -14.57 10.91 -10.07
C GLU A 108 -15.99 11.42 -9.80
N THR A 109 -16.80 10.54 -9.21
CA THR A 109 -18.21 10.78 -8.89
C THR A 109 -18.44 11.89 -7.86
N ASP A 110 -17.45 12.23 -7.04
CA ASP A 110 -17.50 13.32 -6.06
C ASP A 110 -16.62 14.53 -6.43
N GLY A 111 -15.82 14.41 -7.51
CA GLY A 111 -14.96 15.46 -8.03
C GLY A 111 -13.74 15.79 -7.17
N LYS A 112 -13.16 14.83 -6.43
CA LYS A 112 -12.00 15.08 -5.55
C LYS A 112 -10.91 14.01 -5.62
N ASP A 113 -9.81 14.28 -6.32
CA ASP A 113 -8.71 13.33 -6.39
C ASP A 113 -8.02 13.18 -5.02
N GLU A 114 -7.69 11.96 -4.60
CA GLU A 114 -6.89 11.75 -3.40
C GLU A 114 -5.40 11.84 -3.67
N VAL A 115 -4.68 12.31 -2.65
CA VAL A 115 -3.24 12.49 -2.73
C VAL A 115 -2.55 11.90 -1.52
N ILE A 116 -1.40 11.29 -1.77
CA ILE A 116 -0.44 10.92 -0.72
C ILE A 116 0.69 11.94 -0.66
N TYR A 117 1.10 12.33 0.53
CA TYR A 117 2.24 13.22 0.71
C TYR A 117 3.54 12.44 0.75
N THR A 118 4.59 13.06 0.21
CA THR A 118 5.95 12.58 0.32
C THR A 118 6.69 13.34 1.40
N TYR A 119 7.85 12.82 1.82
CA TYR A 119 8.71 13.48 2.79
C TYR A 119 9.04 14.93 2.42
N MET A 120 9.12 15.24 1.11
CA MET A 120 9.51 16.58 0.63
C MET A 120 8.39 17.62 0.72
N GLY A 121 7.16 17.24 1.08
CA GLY A 121 5.99 18.13 1.09
C GLY A 121 5.25 18.25 -0.24
N ASP A 122 5.78 17.65 -1.31
CA ASP A 122 4.99 17.41 -2.52
C ASP A 122 4.06 16.19 -2.34
N HIS A 123 3.13 16.01 -3.27
CA HIS A 123 2.11 14.96 -3.20
C HIS A 123 2.03 14.16 -4.50
N ILE A 124 1.45 12.96 -4.45
CA ILE A 124 1.18 12.08 -5.59
C ILE A 124 -0.31 11.78 -5.65
N ILE A 125 -0.91 12.12 -6.78
CA ILE A 125 -2.33 11.91 -7.06
C ILE A 125 -2.62 10.43 -7.37
N ASP A 126 -3.74 9.92 -6.87
CA ASP A 126 -4.29 8.57 -7.07
C ASP A 126 -4.22 8.09 -8.53
N ASN A 127 -4.57 8.95 -9.51
CA ASN A 127 -4.56 8.66 -10.93
C ASN A 127 -3.14 8.31 -11.42
N THR A 128 -2.13 8.96 -10.85
CA THR A 128 -0.73 8.62 -11.11
C THR A 128 -0.36 7.27 -10.50
N LEU A 129 -0.82 6.98 -9.28
CA LEU A 129 -0.62 5.71 -8.61
C LEU A 129 -1.28 4.57 -9.41
N LYS A 130 -2.56 4.69 -9.77
CA LYS A 130 -3.30 3.74 -10.61
C LYS A 130 -2.59 3.50 -11.95
N LYS A 131 -2.11 4.56 -12.61
CA LYS A 131 -1.35 4.44 -13.86
C LYS A 131 -0.03 3.69 -13.72
N ARG A 132 0.67 3.83 -12.61
CA ARG A 132 2.03 3.26 -12.41
C ARG A 132 2.04 1.92 -11.69
N LEU A 133 1.12 1.70 -10.75
CA LEU A 133 1.05 0.52 -9.89
C LEU A 133 0.06 -0.53 -10.43
N VAL A 134 -1.09 -0.10 -10.97
CA VAL A 134 -2.18 -1.01 -11.34
C VAL A 134 -2.15 -1.36 -12.84
N LYS A 135 -2.14 -0.34 -13.72
CA LYS A 135 -2.21 -0.57 -15.18
C LYS A 135 -1.13 -1.50 -15.75
N PRO A 136 0.12 -1.52 -15.24
CA PRO A 136 1.16 -2.41 -15.79
C PRO A 136 1.02 -3.88 -15.39
N LEU A 137 0.17 -4.21 -14.41
CA LEU A 137 0.07 -5.58 -13.91
C LEU A 137 -0.66 -6.48 -14.93
N PRO A 138 -0.11 -7.66 -15.29
CA PRO A 138 -0.76 -8.57 -16.21
C PRO A 138 -1.96 -9.27 -15.55
N ARG A 139 -2.84 -9.81 -16.40
CA ARG A 139 -3.95 -10.67 -15.96
C ARG A 139 -3.41 -11.86 -15.15
N GLY A 140 -4.13 -12.22 -14.09
CA GLY A 140 -3.78 -13.35 -13.22
C GLY A 140 -2.77 -13.02 -12.12
N SER A 141 -2.18 -11.82 -12.11
CA SER A 141 -1.46 -11.32 -10.94
C SER A 141 -2.42 -10.79 -9.86
N LYS A 142 -1.91 -10.64 -8.63
CA LYS A 142 -2.66 -10.15 -7.47
C LYS A 142 -1.94 -8.94 -6.87
N LEU A 143 -2.67 -7.87 -6.60
CA LEU A 143 -2.17 -6.72 -5.85
C LEU A 143 -2.99 -6.58 -4.55
N PHE A 144 -2.29 -6.58 -3.43
CA PHE A 144 -2.80 -6.21 -2.12
C PHE A 144 -2.25 -4.81 -1.82
N ALA A 145 -3.13 -3.83 -1.67
CA ALA A 145 -2.74 -2.46 -1.34
C ALA A 145 -3.36 -2.08 0.01
N LEU A 146 -2.52 -1.64 0.93
CA LEU A 146 -2.90 -1.21 2.26
C LEU A 146 -2.52 0.25 2.45
N TRP A 147 -3.49 1.06 2.85
CA TRP A 147 -3.32 2.50 3.03
C TRP A 147 -3.66 2.88 4.46
N ASP A 148 -2.68 3.49 5.11
CA ASP A 148 -2.76 3.97 6.49
C ASP A 148 -2.54 5.49 6.48
N SER A 149 -3.60 6.20 6.11
CA SER A 149 -3.62 7.66 6.01
C SER A 149 -5.03 8.18 6.32
N CYS A 150 -5.11 9.38 6.88
CA CYS A 150 -6.38 10.09 7.06
C CYS A 150 -7.03 10.36 5.69
N HIS A 151 -8.33 10.10 5.56
CA HIS A 151 -9.14 10.24 4.32
C HIS A 151 -8.89 9.19 3.22
N SER A 152 -8.87 7.89 3.58
CA SER A 152 -8.54 6.78 2.68
C SER A 152 -9.73 6.06 2.02
N ASP A 153 -10.95 6.62 2.10
CA ASP A 153 -12.19 5.97 1.64
C ASP A 153 -12.25 5.69 0.12
N THR A 154 -11.48 6.43 -0.69
CA THR A 154 -11.55 6.39 -2.16
C THR A 154 -10.19 6.13 -2.88
N ILE A 155 -9.05 6.02 -2.15
CA ILE A 155 -7.63 6.22 -2.60
C ILE A 155 -7.15 5.47 -3.86
N LEU A 156 -7.94 4.54 -4.39
CA LEU A 156 -7.60 3.80 -5.62
C LEU A 156 -8.71 3.78 -6.68
N ASP A 157 -9.85 4.44 -6.47
CA ASP A 157 -10.99 4.49 -7.40
C ASP A 157 -11.29 3.10 -8.00
N LEU A 158 -11.57 2.14 -7.12
CA LEU A 158 -11.85 0.75 -7.48
C LEU A 158 -13.34 0.44 -7.37
N ASP A 159 -13.86 -0.25 -8.40
CA ASP A 159 -15.27 -0.64 -8.56
C ASP A 159 -15.87 -1.43 -7.37
N HIS A 160 -15.04 -1.95 -6.46
CA HIS A 160 -15.44 -2.80 -5.33
C HIS A 160 -15.27 -2.17 -3.94
N HIS A 161 -15.33 -0.84 -3.81
CA HIS A 161 -15.25 -0.16 -2.50
C HIS A 161 -16.35 -0.57 -1.50
N LYS A 162 -17.48 -1.14 -1.94
CA LYS A 162 -18.62 -1.52 -1.08
C LYS A 162 -18.61 -2.95 -0.52
N CYS A 163 -17.63 -3.79 -0.83
CA CYS A 163 -17.66 -5.21 -0.43
C CYS A 163 -17.12 -5.51 0.98
N ASN A 164 -16.65 -4.52 1.75
CA ASN A 164 -16.13 -4.70 3.11
C ASN A 164 -17.10 -4.26 4.23
N LYS A 165 -18.41 -4.14 3.97
CA LYS A 165 -19.37 -4.02 5.08
C LYS A 165 -19.39 -5.33 5.86
N LEU A 166 -18.61 -5.39 6.94
CA LEU A 166 -18.77 -6.41 7.96
C LEU A 166 -20.17 -6.23 8.55
N HIS A 167 -21.09 -7.12 8.17
CA HIS A 167 -22.38 -7.23 8.83
C HIS A 167 -22.12 -7.51 10.31
N SER A 168 -22.51 -6.56 11.17
CA SER A 168 -22.50 -6.72 12.61
C SER A 168 -23.55 -7.76 13.00
N GLY A 169 -23.12 -9.02 13.07
CA GLY A 169 -23.92 -10.16 13.54
C GLY A 169 -23.11 -10.94 14.57
N CYS A 170 -23.73 -11.11 15.74
CA CYS A 170 -23.11 -11.51 17.01
C CYS A 170 -22.53 -12.94 17.07
N ILE A 171 -21.80 -13.17 18.19
CA ILE A 171 -21.53 -14.43 18.93
C ILE A 171 -20.16 -15.10 18.72
N GLY A 172 -19.45 -15.30 19.84
CA GLY A 172 -18.53 -16.41 20.01
C GLY A 172 -17.33 -16.12 20.92
N ALA A 173 -17.47 -16.39 22.23
CA ALA A 173 -16.37 -16.38 23.18
C ALA A 173 -15.29 -17.42 22.78
N GLY A 174 -14.07 -16.95 22.53
CA GLY A 174 -12.92 -17.79 22.24
C GLY A 174 -11.64 -16.98 22.39
N THR A 175 -10.72 -17.49 23.20
CA THR A 175 -9.43 -16.90 23.55
C THR A 175 -8.66 -16.48 22.30
N ARG A 176 -8.69 -15.19 21.95
CA ARG A 176 -8.15 -14.67 20.68
C ARG A 176 -6.68 -14.30 20.84
N ARG A 177 -5.81 -15.01 20.11
CA ARG A 177 -4.39 -14.66 19.90
C ARG A 177 -4.31 -13.27 19.26
N LYS A 178 -3.56 -12.37 19.91
CA LYS A 178 -3.44 -10.93 19.62
C LYS A 178 -2.48 -10.57 18.47
N SER A 179 -2.59 -11.14 17.26
CA SER A 179 -1.52 -10.91 16.25
C SER A 179 -1.96 -10.62 14.82
N PHE A 180 -3.21 -10.26 14.57
CA PHE A 180 -3.62 -9.84 13.22
C PHE A 180 -4.84 -8.93 13.29
N GLN A 181 -5.85 -9.33 14.07
CA GLN A 181 -7.07 -8.56 14.21
C GLN A 181 -6.79 -7.14 14.71
N GLN A 182 -5.91 -6.97 15.70
CA GLN A 182 -5.58 -5.66 16.27
C GLN A 182 -4.83 -4.74 15.30
N LEU A 183 -4.10 -5.30 14.33
CA LEU A 183 -3.45 -4.56 13.25
C LEU A 183 -4.50 -4.18 12.21
N VAL A 184 -5.37 -5.12 11.81
CA VAL A 184 -6.49 -4.88 10.88
C VAL A 184 -7.53 -3.92 11.43
N ASP A 185 -7.77 -3.91 12.74
CA ASP A 185 -8.75 -3.07 13.42
C ASP A 185 -8.30 -1.59 13.50
N ASN A 186 -7.00 -1.32 13.36
CA ASN A 186 -6.43 0.04 13.30
C ASN A 186 -6.23 0.55 11.85
N LEU A 187 -6.41 -0.32 10.85
CA LEU A 187 -6.13 0.00 9.44
C LEU A 187 -7.39 0.53 8.76
N HIS A 188 -7.30 1.74 8.22
CA HIS A 188 -8.47 2.42 7.71
C HIS A 188 -9.01 1.82 6.39
N HIS A 189 -8.19 1.30 5.46
CA HIS A 189 -8.71 0.62 4.25
C HIS A 189 -7.78 -0.47 3.69
N VAL A 190 -8.30 -1.69 3.50
CA VAL A 190 -7.63 -2.79 2.78
C VAL A 190 -8.23 -2.95 1.40
N VAL A 191 -7.40 -2.79 0.36
CA VAL A 191 -7.80 -2.99 -1.03
C VAL A 191 -7.17 -4.26 -1.60
N VAL A 192 -8.01 -5.17 -2.12
CA VAL A 192 -7.57 -6.39 -2.80
C VAL A 192 -8.02 -6.36 -4.25
N GLN A 193 -7.09 -6.20 -5.19
CA GLN A 193 -7.39 -6.22 -6.62
C GLN A 193 -6.94 -7.56 -7.24
N ARG A 194 -7.90 -8.31 -7.79
CA ARG A 194 -7.65 -9.50 -8.63
C ARG A 194 -7.76 -9.10 -10.09
N ASN A 195 -6.66 -9.10 -10.83
CA ASN A 195 -6.69 -8.69 -12.23
C ASN A 195 -7.27 -9.80 -13.12
N ARG A 196 -8.55 -9.65 -13.54
CA ARG A 196 -9.35 -10.67 -14.24
C ARG A 196 -9.67 -10.35 -15.72
N ARG A 197 -9.24 -9.21 -16.27
CA ARG A 197 -9.72 -8.73 -17.59
C ARG A 197 -9.32 -9.63 -18.73
#